data_AF-A0A962Y153-F1
#
_entry.id   AF-A0A962Y153-F1
#
_cell.length_a   1.000
_cell.length_b   1.000
_cell.length_c   1.000
_cell.angle_alpha   90.00
_cell.angle_beta   90.00
_cell.angle_gamma   90.00
#
_symmetry.space_group_name_H-M   'P 1'
#
loop_
_entity.id
_entity.type
_entity.pdbx_description
1 polymer ?
#
loop_
_entity_poly.entity_id
_entity_poly.type
_entity_poly.pdbx_seq_one_letter_code
_entity_poly.pdbx_strand_id
1 'polypeptide(L)'
;SMIPLDYDLKQWLAHCYHVLARHGVTRKDGLVSHGLRHQYANDRYEEATGEPSPVRGGGPVDPATQRQAQLEVASRLGHARPGITAAYYGKLDPTGGPVTPALRTAPTEKTRRAERRVQQQLLAARLQDRIGQRANGAGAVSTPTLRQRWTVLHRLLALWADAGVPLSTPDALSERHIEVLRRYWSARPDQNAATVRNQAQVLAQLCGWLARPDLIPLARAAGPPPTAGENAPRPPLPLSDDAIAERIDRIRAADPRVALHLELVRVIGLTHRQAARLQPAASYRDGVLEVFWETPKDQVLRFGVTGERQQAVVHTALALLADPEQAVCPAEQSLPHWLRHVYRLLREVGKIGVPGEPTLAALQDPDAPRPVALPRETWLLERAGLARPGRR
;
A
#
# COMPACT_ATOMS: atom_id res chain seq x y z
N SER A 1 -0.24 -17.34 34.18
CA SER A 1 0.63 -16.60 33.24
C SER A 1 1.86 -16.14 34.00
N MET A 2 3.06 -16.15 33.39
CA MET A 2 4.28 -15.59 34.02
C MET A 2 4.40 -14.06 33.83
N ILE A 3 3.45 -13.45 33.11
CA ILE A 3 3.38 -12.00 32.93
C ILE A 3 2.74 -11.42 34.20
N PRO A 4 3.41 -10.50 34.92
CA PRO A 4 2.82 -9.84 36.08
C PRO A 4 1.58 -9.05 35.67
N LEU A 5 0.62 -8.91 36.59
CA LEU A 5 -0.70 -8.31 36.32
C LEU A 5 -0.62 -6.86 35.81
N ASP A 6 0.47 -6.16 36.10
CA ASP A 6 0.69 -4.76 35.71
C ASP A 6 1.25 -4.60 34.29
N TYR A 7 1.53 -5.71 33.60
CA TYR A 7 2.10 -5.70 32.26
C TYR A 7 1.16 -6.37 31.25
N ASP A 8 0.96 -5.71 30.11
CA ASP A 8 0.52 -6.42 28.90
C ASP A 8 1.69 -7.20 28.26
N LEU A 9 1.38 -8.10 27.32
CA LEU A 9 2.39 -8.93 26.65
C LEU A 9 3.49 -8.10 25.98
N LYS A 10 3.14 -6.95 25.40
CA LYS A 10 4.10 -6.10 24.71
C LYS A 10 5.03 -5.40 25.69
N GLN A 11 4.48 -4.88 26.78
CA GLN A 11 5.22 -4.23 27.86
C GLN A 11 6.14 -5.23 28.56
N TRP A 12 5.66 -6.45 28.81
CA TRP A 12 6.47 -7.50 29.42
C TRP A 12 7.63 -7.93 28.51
N LEU A 13 7.39 -8.14 27.21
CA LEU A 13 8.46 -8.44 26.26
C LEU A 13 9.50 -7.32 26.18
N ALA A 14 9.07 -6.06 26.16
CA ALA A 14 9.98 -4.91 26.18
C ALA A 14 10.81 -4.86 27.47
N HIS A 15 10.18 -5.13 28.62
CA HIS A 15 10.86 -5.23 29.91
C HIS A 15 11.91 -6.36 29.90
N CYS A 16 11.55 -7.56 29.41
CA CYS A 16 12.50 -8.66 29.27
C CYS A 16 13.70 -8.30 28.37
N TYR A 17 13.46 -7.67 27.22
CA TYR A 17 14.56 -7.23 26.34
C TYR A 17 15.43 -6.14 26.99
N HIS A 18 14.83 -5.24 27.77
CA HIS A 18 15.57 -4.22 28.52
C HIS A 18 16.48 -4.85 29.58
N VAL A 19 15.97 -5.81 30.36
CA VAL A 19 16.76 -6.55 31.36
C VAL A 19 17.91 -7.31 30.69
N LEU A 20 17.64 -8.05 29.61
CA LEU A 20 18.66 -8.78 28.86
C LEU A 20 19.77 -7.85 28.34
N ALA A 21 19.40 -6.69 27.80
CA ALA A 21 20.37 -5.72 27.32
C ALA A 21 21.23 -5.12 28.44
N ARG A 22 20.63 -4.86 29.61
CA ARG A 22 21.36 -4.38 30.80
C ARG A 22 22.39 -5.40 31.31
N HIS A 23 22.18 -6.68 31.04
CA HIS A 23 23.09 -7.77 31.43
C HIS A 23 23.96 -8.30 30.27
N GLY A 24 24.13 -7.52 29.20
CA GLY A 24 25.08 -7.84 28.12
C GLY A 24 24.60 -8.91 27.13
N VAL A 25 23.35 -9.35 27.22
CA VAL A 25 22.75 -10.25 26.22
C VAL A 25 22.17 -9.41 25.09
N THR A 26 23.06 -8.86 24.26
CA THR A 26 22.70 -8.01 23.12
C THR A 26 23.18 -8.59 21.78
N ARG A 27 22.44 -8.30 20.71
CA ARG A 27 22.85 -8.65 19.34
C ARG A 27 24.21 -8.07 18.96
N LYS A 28 24.59 -6.93 19.53
CA LYS A 28 25.87 -6.28 19.27
C LYS A 28 27.04 -7.12 19.78
N ASP A 29 26.80 -7.85 20.88
CA ASP A 29 27.78 -8.74 21.51
C ASP A 29 27.63 -10.20 21.03
N GLY A 30 26.87 -10.42 19.95
CA GLY A 30 26.61 -11.75 19.38
C GLY A 30 25.63 -12.62 20.20
N LEU A 31 25.06 -12.09 21.28
CA LEU A 31 24.21 -12.85 22.20
C LEU A 31 22.73 -12.46 22.02
N VAL A 32 21.88 -13.45 21.81
CA VAL A 32 20.44 -13.26 21.67
C VAL A 32 19.69 -14.19 22.61
N SER A 33 18.55 -13.74 23.14
CA SER A 33 17.72 -14.55 24.06
C SER A 33 17.21 -15.86 23.46
N HIS A 34 17.03 -15.93 22.13
CA HIS A 34 16.73 -17.17 21.42
C HIS A 34 17.96 -18.05 21.19
N GLY A 35 19.18 -17.51 21.36
CA GLY A 35 20.46 -18.18 21.15
C GLY A 35 20.64 -19.37 22.08
N LEU A 36 20.19 -19.28 23.34
CA LEU A 36 20.22 -20.41 24.28
C LEU A 36 19.32 -21.57 23.84
N ARG A 37 18.19 -21.28 23.19
CA ARG A 37 17.27 -22.30 22.67
C ARG A 37 17.79 -22.92 21.36
N HIS A 38 18.48 -22.14 20.52
CA HIS A 38 19.23 -22.64 19.38
C HIS A 38 20.42 -23.52 19.81
N GLN A 39 21.19 -23.07 20.79
CA GLN A 39 22.27 -23.84 21.38
C GLN A 39 21.75 -25.13 21.99
N TYR A 40 20.70 -25.10 22.82
CA TYR A 40 20.07 -26.30 23.36
C TYR A 40 19.62 -27.28 22.26
N ALA A 41 19.00 -26.79 21.19
CA ALA A 41 18.58 -27.63 20.07
C ALA A 41 19.77 -28.26 19.32
N ASN A 42 20.85 -27.52 19.10
CA ASN A 42 22.06 -28.01 18.46
C ASN A 42 22.81 -29.02 19.36
N ASP A 43 22.92 -28.75 20.66
CA ASP A 43 23.58 -29.63 21.62
C ASP A 43 22.81 -30.95 21.79
N ARG A 44 21.46 -30.90 21.83
CA ARG A 44 20.63 -32.13 21.87
C ARG A 44 20.70 -32.92 20.57
N TYR A 45 20.75 -32.23 19.43
CA TYR A 45 20.94 -32.90 18.15
C TYR A 45 22.27 -33.64 18.14
N GLU A 46 23.35 -32.96 18.52
CA GLU A 46 24.70 -33.52 18.58
C GLU A 46 24.83 -34.68 19.58
N GLU A 47 24.17 -34.62 20.73
CA GLU A 47 24.10 -35.76 21.66
C GLU A 47 23.33 -36.96 21.11
N ALA A 48 22.27 -36.72 20.32
CA ALA A 48 21.45 -37.78 19.75
C ALA A 48 22.07 -38.41 18.50
N THR A 49 22.85 -37.65 17.74
CA THR A 49 23.47 -38.09 16.47
C THR A 49 24.95 -38.44 16.60
N GLY A 50 25.63 -37.96 17.63
CA GLY A 50 27.09 -38.03 17.78
C GLY A 50 27.86 -37.07 16.88
N GLU A 51 27.16 -36.20 16.14
CA GLU A 51 27.72 -35.32 15.10
C GLU A 51 27.13 -33.92 15.23
N PRO A 52 27.94 -32.84 15.11
CA PRO A 52 27.44 -31.48 15.14
C PRO A 52 26.29 -31.23 14.17
N SER A 53 25.41 -30.29 14.51
CA SER A 53 24.33 -29.89 13.60
C SER A 53 24.86 -29.33 12.26
N PRO A 54 24.09 -29.39 11.15
CA PRO A 54 24.52 -28.86 9.85
C PRO A 54 24.90 -27.38 9.86
N VAL A 55 24.21 -26.55 10.66
CA VAL A 55 24.56 -25.13 10.84
C VAL A 55 25.88 -24.91 11.59
N ARG A 56 26.33 -25.93 12.36
CA ARG A 56 27.65 -25.99 13.00
C ARG A 56 28.70 -26.72 12.14
N GLY A 57 28.36 -27.08 10.90
CA GLY A 57 29.27 -27.72 9.96
C GLY A 57 29.46 -29.23 10.13
N GLY A 58 28.57 -29.91 10.85
CA GLY A 58 28.67 -31.37 11.01
C GLY A 58 28.28 -32.14 9.74
N GLY A 59 28.84 -33.34 9.65
CA GLY A 59 28.75 -34.25 8.52
C GLY A 59 27.43 -35.01 8.39
N PRO A 60 27.31 -35.88 7.38
CA PRO A 60 26.11 -36.66 7.14
C PRO A 60 25.89 -37.71 8.24
N VAL A 61 24.68 -37.74 8.79
CA VAL A 61 24.21 -38.73 9.77
C VAL A 61 23.26 -39.71 9.09
N ASP A 62 23.23 -40.96 9.54
CA ASP A 62 22.26 -41.96 9.07
C ASP A 62 20.81 -41.41 9.10
N PRO A 63 20.00 -41.61 8.04
CA PRO A 63 18.64 -41.06 7.96
C PRO A 63 17.68 -41.49 9.08
N ALA A 64 17.83 -42.69 9.65
CA ALA A 64 16.98 -43.14 10.75
C ALA A 64 17.36 -42.44 12.06
N THR A 65 18.65 -42.36 12.37
CA THR A 65 19.20 -41.60 13.49
C THR A 65 18.85 -40.11 13.38
N GLN A 66 18.96 -39.55 12.18
CA GLN A 66 18.58 -38.17 11.85
C GLN A 66 17.10 -37.90 12.17
N ARG A 67 16.21 -38.81 11.77
CA ARG A 67 14.77 -38.68 11.98
C ARG A 67 14.41 -38.80 13.46
N GLN A 68 15.06 -39.72 14.18
CA GLN A 68 14.88 -39.89 15.62
C GLN A 68 15.33 -38.64 16.39
N ALA A 69 16.52 -38.10 16.08
CA ALA A 69 17.02 -36.86 16.66
C ALA A 69 16.07 -35.67 16.39
N GLN A 70 15.52 -35.56 15.17
CA GLN A 70 14.56 -34.50 14.84
C GLN A 70 13.24 -34.60 15.62
N LEU A 71 12.74 -35.81 15.85
CA LEU A 71 11.54 -36.05 16.65
C LEU A 71 11.79 -35.73 18.12
N GLU A 72 12.92 -36.15 18.64
CA GLU A 72 13.30 -35.91 20.03
C GLU A 72 13.53 -34.42 20.32
N VAL A 73 14.30 -33.73 19.47
CA VAL A 73 14.55 -32.30 19.62
C VAL A 73 13.25 -31.50 19.42
N ALA A 74 12.39 -31.87 18.47
CA ALA A 74 11.09 -31.23 18.32
C ALA A 74 10.21 -31.41 19.58
N SER A 75 10.17 -32.62 20.14
CA SER A 75 9.40 -32.95 21.35
C SER A 75 9.89 -32.15 22.56
N ARG A 76 11.20 -32.10 22.79
CA ARG A 76 11.83 -31.32 23.88
C ARG A 76 11.64 -29.81 23.71
N LEU A 77 11.47 -29.34 22.48
CA LEU A 77 11.10 -27.95 22.17
C LEU A 77 9.58 -27.68 22.24
N GLY A 78 8.76 -28.67 22.63
CA GLY A 78 7.31 -28.53 22.78
C GLY A 78 6.54 -28.56 21.46
N HIS A 79 7.09 -29.21 20.43
CA HIS A 79 6.51 -29.28 19.09
C HIS A 79 6.27 -30.73 18.65
N ALA A 80 5.10 -31.02 18.10
CA ALA A 80 4.76 -32.34 17.56
C ALA A 80 5.23 -32.56 16.10
N ARG A 81 5.88 -31.56 15.47
CA ARG A 81 6.24 -31.57 14.05
C ARG A 81 7.76 -31.48 13.84
N PRO A 82 8.42 -32.50 13.26
CA PRO A 82 9.87 -32.51 12.99
C PRO A 82 10.34 -31.37 12.06
N GLY A 83 9.48 -30.86 11.18
CA GLY A 83 9.86 -29.85 10.19
C GLY A 83 10.18 -28.46 10.77
N ILE A 84 9.75 -28.15 12.00
CA ILE A 84 10.04 -26.87 12.70
C ILE A 84 11.52 -26.77 13.08
N THR A 85 12.15 -27.93 13.18
CA THR A 85 13.43 -28.17 13.81
C THR A 85 14.59 -27.78 12.87
N ALA A 86 14.37 -27.80 11.54
CA ALA A 86 15.26 -27.24 10.53
C ALA A 86 15.51 -25.72 10.64
N ALA A 87 14.63 -24.97 11.32
CA ALA A 87 14.85 -23.56 11.62
C ALA A 87 15.93 -23.36 12.71
N TYR A 88 16.27 -24.42 13.45
CA TYR A 88 17.23 -24.37 14.54
C TYR A 88 18.62 -24.86 14.13
N TYR A 89 18.71 -25.87 13.24
CA TYR A 89 19.98 -26.51 12.85
C TYR A 89 20.24 -26.63 11.33
N GLY A 90 19.32 -26.20 10.46
CA GLY A 90 19.49 -26.26 8.99
C GLY A 90 18.97 -27.54 8.34
N LYS A 91 19.14 -27.68 7.01
CA LYS A 91 18.79 -28.87 6.21
C LYS A 91 20.04 -29.43 5.54
N LEU A 92 20.23 -30.75 5.57
CA LEU A 92 21.24 -31.46 4.76
C LEU A 92 20.67 -31.83 3.38
N ASP A 93 21.52 -31.76 2.37
CA ASP A 93 21.25 -32.18 1.00
C ASP A 93 21.28 -33.73 0.91
N PRO A 94 20.29 -34.43 0.34
CA PRO A 94 20.13 -35.88 0.52
C PRO A 94 21.09 -36.76 -0.29
N THR A 95 22.01 -36.20 -1.07
CA THR A 95 22.82 -36.96 -2.03
C THR A 95 24.31 -36.80 -1.75
N GLY A 96 24.86 -37.65 -0.88
CA GLY A 96 26.29 -37.75 -0.59
C GLY A 96 27.12 -38.35 -1.73
N GLY A 97 27.08 -37.77 -2.93
CA GLY A 97 27.99 -38.08 -4.03
C GLY A 97 29.08 -37.02 -4.18
N PRO A 98 30.27 -37.36 -4.74
CA PRO A 98 31.29 -36.36 -5.04
C PRO A 98 30.68 -35.26 -5.91
N VAL A 99 30.84 -34.01 -5.45
CA VAL A 99 30.25 -32.82 -6.06
C VAL A 99 30.77 -32.70 -7.50
N THR A 100 30.01 -33.25 -8.43
CA THR A 100 30.02 -32.81 -9.82
C THR A 100 29.15 -31.56 -9.82
N PRO A 101 29.60 -30.39 -10.33
CA PRO A 101 28.81 -29.18 -10.30
C PRO A 101 27.57 -29.37 -11.18
N ALA A 102 26.48 -29.82 -10.56
CA ALA A 102 25.20 -29.96 -11.20
C ALA A 102 24.77 -28.58 -11.69
N LEU A 103 24.59 -28.47 -13.00
CA LEU A 103 23.90 -27.37 -13.66
C LEU A 103 22.71 -26.93 -12.80
N ARG A 104 22.80 -25.74 -12.20
CA ARG A 104 21.75 -25.16 -11.36
C ARG A 104 20.47 -25.08 -12.17
N THR A 105 19.57 -26.03 -11.97
CA THR A 105 18.23 -25.97 -12.55
C THR A 105 17.52 -24.75 -11.99
N ALA A 106 16.79 -24.04 -12.85
CA ALA A 106 16.12 -22.82 -12.47
C ALA A 106 15.14 -23.08 -11.30
N PRO A 107 15.11 -22.23 -10.26
CA PRO A 107 14.28 -22.46 -9.07
C PRO A 107 12.81 -22.55 -9.46
N THR A 108 12.09 -23.53 -8.87
CA THR A 108 10.66 -23.75 -9.10
C THR A 108 9.82 -22.55 -8.66
N GLU A 109 8.63 -22.37 -9.25
CA GLU A 109 7.70 -21.30 -8.88
C GLU A 109 7.34 -21.30 -7.38
N LYS A 110 7.22 -22.49 -6.78
CA LYS A 110 6.97 -22.65 -5.34
C LYS A 110 8.14 -22.09 -4.51
N THR A 111 9.38 -22.36 -4.94
CA THR A 111 10.59 -21.83 -4.29
C THR A 111 10.64 -20.31 -4.41
N ARG A 112 10.41 -19.75 -5.61
CA ARG A 112 10.39 -18.30 -5.83
C ARG A 112 9.35 -17.57 -4.98
N ARG A 113 8.16 -18.16 -4.81
CA ARG A 113 7.11 -17.61 -3.93
C ARG A 113 7.53 -17.63 -2.46
N ALA A 114 8.15 -18.71 -2.00
CA ALA A 114 8.66 -18.82 -0.63
C ALA A 114 9.75 -17.77 -0.37
N GLU A 115 10.71 -17.64 -1.27
CA GLU A 115 11.77 -16.62 -1.20
C GLU A 115 11.20 -15.20 -1.18
N ARG A 116 10.23 -14.92 -2.06
CA ARG A 116 9.56 -13.61 -2.10
C ARG A 116 8.84 -13.30 -0.77
N ARG A 117 8.20 -14.29 -0.14
CA ARG A 117 7.57 -14.12 1.18
C ARG A 117 8.60 -13.81 2.27
N VAL A 118 9.75 -14.47 2.23
CA VAL A 118 10.87 -14.18 3.16
C VAL A 118 11.36 -12.75 2.97
N GLN A 119 11.58 -12.30 1.73
CA GLN A 119 11.98 -10.91 1.44
C GLN A 119 10.97 -9.90 1.99
N GLN A 120 9.66 -10.15 1.80
CA GLN A 120 8.59 -9.29 2.33
C GLN A 120 8.62 -9.21 3.86
N GLN A 121 8.81 -10.34 4.55
CA GLN A 121 8.88 -10.40 6.01
C GLN A 121 10.10 -9.66 6.57
N LEU A 122 11.28 -9.88 5.96
CA LEU A 122 12.51 -9.20 6.36
C LEU A 122 12.38 -7.69 6.15
N LEU A 123 11.79 -7.26 5.03
CA LEU A 123 11.55 -5.85 4.77
C LEU A 123 10.54 -5.26 5.77
N ALA A 124 9.44 -5.95 6.06
CA ALA A 124 8.49 -5.54 7.10
C ALA A 124 9.13 -5.37 8.48
N ALA A 125 9.94 -6.34 8.89
CA ALA A 125 10.67 -6.27 10.15
C ALA A 125 11.67 -5.09 10.17
N ARG A 126 12.32 -4.79 9.04
CA ARG A 126 13.29 -3.69 8.96
C ARG A 126 12.65 -2.31 8.93
N LEU A 127 11.46 -2.19 8.32
CA LEU A 127 10.79 -0.91 8.11
C LEU A 127 9.85 -0.49 9.25
N GLN A 128 9.32 -1.43 10.06
CA GLN A 128 8.53 -1.22 11.28
C GLN A 128 7.74 0.12 11.32
N ASP A 129 7.95 0.99 12.31
CA ASP A 129 7.19 2.23 12.47
C ASP A 129 7.54 3.30 11.42
N ARG A 130 8.70 3.18 10.74
CA ARG A 130 9.23 4.19 9.81
C ARG A 130 8.38 4.34 8.57
N ILE A 131 7.89 3.23 8.01
CA ILE A 131 7.00 3.26 6.83
C ILE A 131 5.64 3.90 7.14
N GLY A 132 5.25 3.92 8.42
CA GLY A 132 4.05 4.56 8.92
C GLY A 132 4.18 6.08 9.12
N GLN A 133 5.39 6.64 9.02
CA GLN A 133 5.62 8.05 9.34
C GLN A 133 5.67 8.94 8.08
N ARG A 134 5.27 10.21 8.26
CA ARG A 134 5.43 11.24 7.23
C ARG A 134 6.86 11.72 7.18
N ALA A 135 7.35 12.03 5.98
CA ALA A 135 8.72 12.51 5.77
C ALA A 135 8.98 13.89 6.41
N ASN A 136 7.94 14.69 6.62
CA ASN A 136 8.02 16.00 7.26
C ASN A 136 7.85 15.97 8.79
N GLY A 137 7.85 14.78 9.41
CA GLY A 137 7.70 14.65 10.86
C GLY A 137 6.29 14.92 11.40
N ALA A 138 5.30 15.20 10.55
CA ALA A 138 3.91 15.50 10.96
C ALA A 138 3.10 14.27 11.42
N GLY A 139 3.76 13.29 12.05
CA GLY A 139 3.15 12.08 12.59
C GLY A 139 2.86 10.99 11.55
N ALA A 140 1.88 10.14 11.86
CA ALA A 140 1.53 8.97 11.06
C ALA A 140 0.87 9.31 9.71
N VAL A 141 1.10 8.48 8.71
CA VAL A 141 0.35 8.49 7.44
C VAL A 141 -1.01 7.82 7.61
N SER A 142 -1.94 8.15 6.73
CA SER A 142 -3.24 7.47 6.68
C SER A 142 -3.09 6.01 6.27
N THR A 143 -4.02 5.14 6.71
CA THR A 143 -4.05 3.71 6.36
C THR A 143 -3.99 3.46 4.84
N PRO A 144 -4.69 4.21 3.97
CA PRO A 144 -4.57 4.06 2.53
C PRO A 144 -3.15 4.34 2.01
N THR A 145 -2.48 5.37 2.52
CA THR A 145 -1.11 5.71 2.14
C THR A 145 -0.13 4.61 2.56
N LEU A 146 -0.29 4.08 3.77
CA LEU A 146 0.51 2.95 4.24
C LEU A 146 0.33 1.71 3.36
N ARG A 147 -0.92 1.38 3.01
CA ARG A 147 -1.23 0.27 2.10
C ARG A 147 -0.60 0.49 0.72
N GLN A 148 -0.69 1.71 0.18
CA GLN A 148 -0.09 2.04 -1.12
C GLN A 148 1.43 1.89 -1.11
N ARG A 149 2.11 2.35 -0.05
CA ARG A 149 3.56 2.15 0.14
C ARG A 149 3.91 0.66 0.09
N TRP A 150 3.20 -0.18 0.85
CA TRP A 150 3.42 -1.63 0.85
C TRP A 150 3.19 -2.28 -0.51
N THR A 151 2.11 -1.90 -1.21
CA THR A 151 1.83 -2.39 -2.57
C THR A 151 2.99 -2.10 -3.51
N VAL A 152 3.53 -0.87 -3.47
CA VAL A 152 4.69 -0.50 -4.30
C VAL A 152 5.92 -1.31 -3.89
N LEU A 153 6.27 -1.38 -2.61
CA LEU A 153 7.44 -2.13 -2.14
C LEU A 153 7.39 -3.62 -2.53
N HIS A 154 6.24 -4.26 -2.38
CA HIS A 154 6.06 -5.66 -2.79
C HIS A 154 6.18 -5.85 -4.30
N ARG A 155 5.73 -4.87 -5.10
CA ARG A 155 5.98 -4.85 -6.54
C ARG A 155 7.47 -4.72 -6.86
N LEU A 156 8.21 -3.83 -6.18
CA LEU A 156 9.65 -3.67 -6.41
C LEU A 156 10.42 -4.96 -6.09
N LEU A 157 10.10 -5.61 -4.96
CA LEU A 157 10.67 -6.92 -4.59
C LEU A 157 10.42 -7.99 -5.68
N ALA A 158 9.22 -8.02 -6.24
CA ALA A 158 8.90 -8.95 -7.32
C ALA A 158 9.74 -8.65 -8.58
N LEU A 159 9.83 -7.38 -8.99
CA LEU A 159 10.62 -6.96 -10.15
C LEU A 159 12.11 -7.31 -10.00
N TRP A 160 12.68 -7.08 -8.82
CA TRP A 160 14.07 -7.43 -8.52
C TRP A 160 14.32 -8.93 -8.55
N ALA A 161 13.41 -9.73 -7.95
CA ALA A 161 13.49 -11.17 -7.99
C ALA A 161 13.39 -11.72 -9.42
N ASP A 162 12.45 -11.20 -10.22
CA ASP A 162 12.22 -11.64 -11.60
C ASP A 162 13.40 -11.25 -12.51
N ALA A 163 14.11 -10.16 -12.20
CA ALA A 163 15.34 -9.75 -12.87
C ALA A 163 16.61 -10.47 -12.38
N GLY A 164 16.48 -11.44 -11.46
CA GLY A 164 17.62 -12.22 -10.94
C GLY A 164 18.50 -11.48 -9.93
N VAL A 165 18.01 -10.39 -9.35
CA VAL A 165 18.69 -9.60 -8.29
C VAL A 165 17.80 -9.47 -7.07
N PRO A 166 17.41 -10.58 -6.41
CA PRO A 166 16.52 -10.51 -5.25
C PRO A 166 17.13 -9.69 -4.11
N LEU A 167 16.29 -8.96 -3.39
CA LEU A 167 16.72 -8.24 -2.19
C LEU A 167 16.74 -9.21 -1.00
N SER A 168 17.76 -10.06 -0.96
CA SER A 168 17.90 -11.15 0.03
C SER A 168 17.86 -10.65 1.48
N THR A 169 18.43 -9.47 1.73
CA THR A 169 18.26 -8.73 2.98
C THR A 169 17.99 -7.26 2.67
N PRO A 170 17.22 -6.54 3.51
CA PRO A 170 16.91 -5.13 3.24
C PRO A 170 18.15 -4.26 3.09
N ASP A 171 19.19 -4.49 3.90
CA ASP A 171 20.41 -3.68 3.88
C ASP A 171 21.32 -3.99 2.66
N ALA A 172 21.02 -5.03 1.88
CA ALA A 172 21.69 -5.34 0.60
C ALA A 172 21.23 -4.45 -0.57
N LEU A 173 20.32 -3.49 -0.34
CA LEU A 173 19.88 -2.54 -1.36
C LEU A 173 21.10 -1.82 -1.95
N SER A 174 21.19 -1.71 -3.27
CA SER A 174 22.37 -1.19 -3.96
C SER A 174 22.00 -0.53 -5.28
N GLU A 175 22.94 0.17 -5.91
CA GLU A 175 22.76 0.80 -7.23
C GLU A 175 22.26 -0.18 -8.29
N ARG A 176 22.71 -1.45 -8.23
CA ARG A 176 22.26 -2.52 -9.13
C ARG A 176 20.73 -2.70 -9.11
N HIS A 177 20.11 -2.57 -7.94
CA HIS A 177 18.65 -2.66 -7.80
C HIS A 177 17.93 -1.47 -8.45
N ILE A 178 18.50 -0.27 -8.34
CA ILE A 178 17.95 0.94 -8.94
C ILE A 178 18.05 0.86 -10.47
N GLU A 179 19.20 0.41 -10.97
CA GLU A 179 19.45 0.26 -12.40
C GLU A 179 18.48 -0.72 -13.07
N VAL A 180 18.15 -1.84 -12.40
CA VAL A 180 17.14 -2.78 -12.89
C VAL A 180 15.77 -2.11 -13.03
N LEU A 181 15.34 -1.32 -12.05
CA LEU A 181 14.05 -0.62 -12.11
C LEU A 181 14.05 0.45 -13.19
N ARG A 182 15.15 1.22 -13.32
CA ARG A 182 15.31 2.23 -14.36
C ARG A 182 15.15 1.63 -15.75
N ARG A 183 15.86 0.52 -16.04
CA ARG A 183 15.74 -0.21 -17.32
C ARG A 183 14.34 -0.76 -17.55
N TYR A 184 13.73 -1.34 -16.51
CA TYR A 184 12.38 -1.89 -16.60
C TYR A 184 11.34 -0.82 -16.92
N TRP A 185 11.44 0.36 -16.29
CA TRP A 185 10.52 1.47 -16.55
C TRP A 185 10.77 2.12 -17.91
N SER A 186 12.02 2.29 -18.34
CA SER A 186 12.34 2.90 -19.65
C SER A 186 11.95 2.02 -20.84
N ALA A 187 11.96 0.68 -20.67
CA ALA A 187 11.60 -0.25 -21.74
C ALA A 187 10.09 -0.36 -21.99
N ARG A 188 9.26 0.35 -21.21
CA ARG A 188 7.79 0.24 -21.24
C ARG A 188 7.13 1.62 -21.32
N PRO A 189 7.11 2.23 -22.51
CA PRO A 189 6.53 3.56 -22.72
C PRO A 189 5.00 3.58 -22.52
N ASP A 190 4.36 2.41 -22.50
CA ASP A 190 2.94 2.21 -22.18
C ASP A 190 2.62 2.43 -20.69
N GLN A 191 3.62 2.46 -19.81
CA GLN A 191 3.39 2.73 -18.40
C GLN A 191 3.03 4.19 -18.15
N ASN A 192 2.03 4.40 -17.30
CA ASN A 192 1.63 5.72 -16.85
C ASN A 192 2.81 6.41 -16.12
N ALA A 193 3.29 7.52 -16.67
CA ALA A 193 4.44 8.27 -16.14
C ALA A 193 4.26 8.71 -14.68
N ALA A 194 3.04 9.09 -14.26
CA ALA A 194 2.77 9.45 -12.88
C ALA A 194 2.88 8.23 -11.94
N THR A 195 2.49 7.05 -12.42
CA THR A 195 2.66 5.80 -11.67
C THR A 195 4.14 5.47 -11.48
N VAL A 196 4.96 5.61 -12.53
CA VAL A 196 6.41 5.38 -12.43
C VAL A 196 7.07 6.39 -11.48
N ARG A 197 6.72 7.68 -11.57
CA ARG A 197 7.21 8.71 -10.62
C ARG A 197 6.86 8.37 -9.18
N ASN A 198 5.62 7.95 -8.91
CA ASN A 198 5.21 7.55 -7.57
C ASN A 198 6.02 6.35 -7.06
N GLN A 199 6.32 5.37 -7.92
CA GLN A 199 7.18 4.23 -7.55
C GLN A 199 8.62 4.68 -7.24
N ALA A 200 9.20 5.56 -8.07
CA ALA A 200 10.53 6.15 -7.84
C ALA A 200 10.58 6.96 -6.54
N GLN A 201 9.51 7.68 -6.18
CA GLN A 201 9.42 8.41 -4.91
C GLN A 201 9.37 7.46 -3.70
N VAL A 202 8.61 6.36 -3.78
CA VAL A 202 8.60 5.35 -2.71
C VAL A 202 9.95 4.64 -2.61
N LEU A 203 10.63 4.38 -3.73
CA LEU A 203 11.99 3.84 -3.76
C LEU A 203 12.97 4.80 -3.04
N ALA A 204 12.88 6.10 -3.31
CA ALA A 204 13.70 7.10 -2.61
C ALA A 204 13.39 7.14 -1.10
N GLN A 205 12.12 6.98 -0.70
CA GLN A 205 11.76 6.85 0.72
C GLN A 205 12.35 5.57 1.33
N LEU A 206 12.32 4.45 0.60
CA LEU A 206 12.92 3.19 1.02
C LEU A 206 14.42 3.36 1.30
N CYS A 207 15.16 4.02 0.39
CA CYS A 207 16.58 4.34 0.60
C CYS A 207 16.78 5.10 1.92
N GLY A 208 15.94 6.10 2.21
CA GLY A 208 15.97 6.82 3.48
C GLY A 208 15.71 5.92 4.70
N TRP A 209 14.68 5.08 4.67
CA TRP A 209 14.32 4.20 5.79
C TRP A 209 15.39 3.15 6.08
N LEU A 210 16.12 2.71 5.05
CA LEU A 210 17.24 1.78 5.15
C LEU A 210 18.58 2.46 5.46
N ALA A 211 18.58 3.77 5.74
CA ALA A 211 19.80 4.55 5.99
C ALA A 211 20.82 4.49 4.84
N ARG A 212 20.32 4.56 3.60
CA ARG A 212 21.10 4.63 2.35
C ARG A 212 20.83 5.95 1.61
N PRO A 213 21.19 7.11 2.20
CA PRO A 213 20.93 8.41 1.59
C PRO A 213 21.70 8.62 0.28
N ASP A 214 22.83 7.93 0.11
CA ASP A 214 23.64 7.86 -1.12
C ASP A 214 22.81 7.45 -2.34
N LEU A 215 21.82 6.59 -2.14
CA LEU A 215 21.00 6.04 -3.22
C LEU A 215 19.78 6.90 -3.59
N ILE A 216 19.44 7.91 -2.78
CA ILE A 216 18.23 8.73 -2.97
C ILE A 216 18.22 9.48 -4.32
N PRO A 217 19.31 10.14 -4.76
CA PRO A 217 19.34 10.82 -6.05
C PRO A 217 19.10 9.86 -7.22
N LEU A 218 19.76 8.69 -7.20
CA LEU A 218 19.60 7.64 -8.21
C LEU A 218 18.17 7.10 -8.25
N ALA A 219 17.56 6.85 -7.08
CA ALA A 219 16.18 6.39 -6.97
C ALA A 219 15.18 7.39 -7.58
N ARG A 220 15.38 8.69 -7.35
CA ARG A 220 14.52 9.75 -7.93
C ARG A 220 14.69 9.86 -9.44
N ALA A 221 15.94 9.78 -9.92
CA ALA A 221 16.26 9.87 -11.34
C ALA A 221 15.86 8.63 -12.14
N ALA A 222 15.51 7.51 -11.49
CA ALA A 222 15.09 6.29 -12.17
C ALA A 222 13.70 6.43 -12.85
N GLY A 223 12.83 7.32 -12.34
CA GLY A 223 11.53 7.63 -12.95
C GLY A 223 11.61 8.78 -13.97
N PRO A 224 10.58 8.97 -14.81
CA PRO A 224 10.56 10.09 -15.74
C PRO A 224 10.55 11.42 -14.97
N PRO A 225 11.16 12.48 -15.53
CA PRO A 225 11.22 13.77 -14.85
C PRO A 225 9.81 14.29 -14.53
N PRO A 226 9.68 15.17 -13.51
CA PRO A 226 8.45 15.94 -13.35
C PRO A 226 8.19 16.69 -14.67
N THR A 227 6.96 16.63 -15.16
CA THR A 227 6.54 17.48 -16.28
C THR A 227 6.62 18.93 -15.83
N ALA A 228 7.42 19.74 -16.52
CA ALA A 228 7.53 21.16 -16.24
C ALA A 228 6.17 21.84 -16.44
N GLY A 229 5.78 22.67 -15.48
CA GLY A 229 4.70 23.66 -15.64
C GLY A 229 3.37 23.29 -15.02
N GLU A 230 3.18 23.65 -13.75
CA GLU A 230 1.85 23.81 -13.13
C GLU A 230 1.07 25.01 -13.72
N ASN A 231 1.66 25.73 -14.69
CA ASN A 231 1.08 26.90 -15.38
C ASN A 231 1.04 26.75 -16.92
N ALA A 232 1.24 25.55 -17.48
CA ALA A 232 0.98 25.36 -18.90
C ALA A 232 -0.53 25.49 -19.17
N PRO A 233 -0.97 26.17 -20.25
CA PRO A 233 -2.37 26.21 -20.63
C PRO A 233 -2.92 24.78 -20.68
N ARG A 234 -4.07 24.54 -20.03
CA ARG A 234 -4.70 23.23 -20.05
C ARG A 234 -4.91 22.84 -21.51
N PRO A 235 -4.42 21.67 -21.96
CA PRO A 235 -4.63 21.27 -23.34
C PRO A 235 -6.13 21.24 -23.64
N PRO A 236 -6.53 21.55 -24.89
CA PRO A 236 -7.93 21.47 -25.29
C PRO A 236 -8.49 20.07 -25.00
N LEU A 237 -9.79 20.00 -24.74
CA LEU A 237 -10.46 18.75 -24.46
C LEU A 237 -10.23 17.76 -25.63
N PRO A 238 -9.91 16.50 -25.33
CA PRO A 238 -9.63 15.50 -26.36
C PRO A 238 -10.88 15.01 -27.12
N LEU A 239 -12.08 15.35 -26.64
CA LEU A 239 -13.36 15.05 -27.27
C LEU A 239 -14.25 16.31 -27.25
N SER A 240 -15.14 16.43 -28.23
CA SER A 240 -16.18 17.48 -28.23
C SER A 240 -17.19 17.26 -27.10
N ASP A 241 -17.89 18.33 -26.70
CA ASP A 241 -18.95 18.23 -25.69
C ASP A 241 -20.05 17.23 -26.09
N ASP A 242 -20.46 17.22 -27.36
CA ASP A 242 -21.48 16.29 -27.87
C ASP A 242 -21.03 14.83 -27.78
N ALA A 243 -19.78 14.53 -28.14
CA ALA A 243 -19.25 13.17 -28.05
C ALA A 243 -19.13 12.69 -26.60
N ILE A 244 -18.86 13.62 -25.66
CA ILE A 244 -18.85 13.30 -24.23
C ILE A 244 -20.28 13.07 -23.73
N ALA A 245 -21.23 13.93 -24.13
CA ALA A 245 -22.63 13.82 -23.77
C ALA A 245 -23.21 12.46 -24.22
N GLU A 246 -22.99 12.07 -25.48
CA GLU A 246 -23.43 10.78 -26.01
C GLU A 246 -22.88 9.60 -25.18
N ARG A 247 -21.60 9.65 -24.79
CA ARG A 247 -20.98 8.61 -23.95
C ARG A 247 -21.61 8.55 -22.56
N ILE A 248 -21.92 9.70 -21.95
CA ILE A 248 -22.59 9.78 -20.66
C ILE A 248 -24.04 9.29 -20.78
N ASP A 249 -24.74 9.60 -21.87
CA ASP A 249 -26.11 9.15 -22.11
C ASP A 249 -26.21 7.62 -22.27
N ARG A 250 -25.24 6.98 -22.93
CA ARG A 250 -25.15 5.52 -22.94
C ARG A 250 -25.00 4.93 -21.55
N ILE A 251 -24.19 5.57 -20.69
CA ILE A 251 -24.06 5.17 -19.28
C ILE A 251 -25.37 5.41 -18.54
N ARG A 252 -26.05 6.54 -18.79
CA ARG A 252 -27.32 6.90 -18.16
C ARG A 252 -28.42 5.89 -18.47
N ALA A 253 -28.47 5.39 -19.71
CA ALA A 253 -29.38 4.34 -20.12
C ALA A 253 -29.11 3.00 -19.39
N ALA A 254 -27.86 2.73 -18.98
CA ALA A 254 -27.50 1.54 -18.22
C ALA A 254 -27.68 1.73 -16.70
N ASP A 255 -27.30 2.88 -16.16
CA ASP A 255 -27.40 3.24 -14.75
C ASP A 255 -27.40 4.78 -14.58
N PRO A 256 -28.57 5.40 -14.32
CA PRO A 256 -28.70 6.84 -14.15
C PRO A 256 -27.87 7.42 -12.99
N ARG A 257 -27.68 6.66 -11.90
CA ARG A 257 -26.88 7.13 -10.74
C ARG A 257 -25.40 7.16 -11.07
N VAL A 258 -24.92 6.24 -11.90
CA VAL A 258 -23.53 6.29 -12.39
C VAL A 258 -23.33 7.45 -13.35
N ALA A 259 -24.26 7.72 -14.26
CA ALA A 259 -24.16 8.92 -15.12
C ALA A 259 -24.10 10.21 -14.29
N LEU A 260 -25.02 10.36 -13.33
CA LEU A 260 -25.01 11.48 -12.38
C LEU A 260 -23.66 11.60 -11.65
N HIS A 261 -23.11 10.48 -11.18
CA HIS A 261 -21.81 10.47 -10.52
C HIS A 261 -20.70 11.05 -11.42
N LEU A 262 -20.69 10.72 -12.72
CA LEU A 262 -19.70 11.22 -13.66
C LEU A 262 -19.89 12.70 -13.96
N GLU A 263 -21.13 13.16 -14.07
CA GLU A 263 -21.46 14.57 -14.28
C GLU A 263 -21.05 15.43 -13.07
N LEU A 264 -21.28 14.95 -11.84
CA LEU A 264 -20.80 15.60 -10.62
C LEU A 264 -19.26 15.70 -10.58
N VAL A 265 -18.55 14.67 -11.06
CA VAL A 265 -17.08 14.72 -11.15
C VAL A 265 -16.62 15.68 -12.25
N ARG A 266 -17.27 15.66 -13.41
CA ARG A 266 -16.86 16.40 -14.60
C ARG A 266 -17.19 17.89 -14.53
N VAL A 267 -18.44 18.21 -14.18
CA VAL A 267 -19.01 19.56 -14.24
C VAL A 267 -18.79 20.31 -12.92
N ILE A 268 -19.01 19.65 -11.79
CA ILE A 268 -18.83 20.29 -10.46
C ILE A 268 -17.38 20.16 -9.97
N GLY A 269 -16.62 19.18 -10.48
CA GLY A 269 -15.23 18.97 -10.08
C GLY A 269 -15.07 18.18 -8.78
N LEU A 270 -16.08 17.41 -8.38
CA LEU A 270 -15.98 16.53 -7.22
C LEU A 270 -14.99 15.39 -7.48
N THR A 271 -14.32 14.90 -6.45
CA THR A 271 -13.65 13.60 -6.54
C THR A 271 -14.68 12.47 -6.62
N HIS A 272 -14.33 11.31 -7.18
CA HIS A 272 -15.23 10.15 -7.19
C HIS A 272 -15.76 9.77 -5.79
N ARG A 273 -14.94 9.90 -4.74
CA ARG A 273 -15.37 9.58 -3.38
C ARG A 273 -16.38 10.59 -2.83
N GLN A 274 -16.15 11.88 -3.10
CA GLN A 274 -17.09 12.96 -2.78
C GLN A 274 -18.40 12.79 -3.54
N ALA A 275 -18.34 12.59 -4.86
CA ALA A 275 -19.53 12.37 -5.68
C ALA A 275 -20.34 11.15 -5.21
N ALA A 276 -19.69 10.05 -4.86
CA ALA A 276 -20.36 8.87 -4.32
C ALA A 276 -21.06 9.13 -2.98
N ARG A 277 -20.48 9.97 -2.11
CA ARG A 277 -21.03 10.27 -0.78
C ARG A 277 -21.91 11.51 -0.76
N LEU A 278 -22.06 12.21 -1.88
CA LEU A 278 -22.90 13.39 -1.98
C LEU A 278 -24.36 13.01 -1.73
N GLN A 279 -25.01 13.76 -0.85
CA GLN A 279 -26.45 13.69 -0.57
C GLN A 279 -27.08 14.97 -1.14
N PRO A 280 -27.58 14.97 -2.39
CA PRO A 280 -27.91 16.21 -3.09
C PRO A 280 -28.89 17.11 -2.32
N ALA A 281 -29.98 16.53 -1.81
CA ALA A 281 -31.00 17.26 -1.07
C ALA A 281 -30.51 17.82 0.30
N ALA A 282 -29.52 17.20 0.93
CA ALA A 282 -28.91 17.70 2.16
C ALA A 282 -27.77 18.71 1.93
N SER A 283 -27.17 18.68 0.72
CA SER A 283 -25.96 19.41 0.34
C SER A 283 -26.23 20.70 -0.43
N TYR A 284 -27.34 20.82 -1.15
CA TYR A 284 -27.59 21.97 -2.03
C TYR A 284 -28.63 22.95 -1.47
N ARG A 285 -28.31 24.24 -1.43
CA ARG A 285 -29.24 25.34 -1.14
C ARG A 285 -28.79 26.61 -1.86
N ASP A 286 -29.72 27.32 -2.49
CA ASP A 286 -29.54 28.68 -3.01
C ASP A 286 -28.25 28.88 -3.84
N GLY A 287 -28.00 28.00 -4.82
CA GLY A 287 -26.80 28.09 -5.67
C GLY A 287 -25.50 27.66 -4.99
N VAL A 288 -25.56 27.10 -3.79
CA VAL A 288 -24.40 26.62 -3.04
C VAL A 288 -24.51 25.11 -2.83
N LEU A 289 -23.44 24.38 -3.17
CA LEU A 289 -23.30 22.95 -2.89
C LEU A 289 -22.24 22.72 -1.81
N GLU A 290 -22.66 22.19 -0.67
CA GLU A 290 -21.79 21.89 0.47
C GLU A 290 -21.51 20.39 0.58
N VAL A 291 -20.24 20.02 0.49
CA VAL A 291 -19.75 18.65 0.59
C VAL A 291 -19.07 18.45 1.93
N PHE A 292 -19.62 17.57 2.76
CA PHE A 292 -19.18 17.35 4.15
C PHE A 292 -18.65 15.92 4.40
N TRP A 293 -18.65 15.07 3.36
CA TRP A 293 -18.10 13.72 3.36
C TRP A 293 -16.89 13.60 2.43
N GLU A 294 -15.94 12.73 2.77
CA GLU A 294 -14.72 12.50 1.97
C GLU A 294 -13.94 13.80 1.68
N THR A 295 -13.99 14.73 2.66
CA THR A 295 -13.25 16.00 2.68
C THR A 295 -11.96 15.86 3.50
N PRO A 296 -11.05 16.85 3.40
CA PRO A 296 -9.93 16.93 4.33
C PRO A 296 -10.40 16.97 5.79
N LYS A 297 -9.51 16.56 6.70
CA LYS A 297 -9.84 16.45 8.14
C LYS A 297 -10.37 17.78 8.68
N ASP A 298 -11.48 17.71 9.41
CA ASP A 298 -12.14 18.84 10.07
C ASP A 298 -12.58 19.97 9.11
N GLN A 299 -12.83 19.64 7.84
CA GLN A 299 -13.26 20.60 6.82
C GLN A 299 -14.56 20.19 6.11
N VAL A 300 -15.26 21.21 5.61
CA VAL A 300 -16.38 21.13 4.65
C VAL A 300 -15.96 21.91 3.41
N LEU A 301 -16.32 21.41 2.23
CA LEU A 301 -16.04 22.10 0.96
C LEU A 301 -17.32 22.75 0.45
N ARG A 302 -17.25 24.05 0.14
CA ARG A 302 -18.36 24.83 -0.41
C ARG A 302 -18.07 25.16 -1.88
N PHE A 303 -18.95 24.76 -2.77
CA PHE A 303 -18.89 25.05 -4.20
C PHE A 303 -19.99 26.04 -4.58
N GLY A 304 -19.63 27.09 -5.32
CA GLY A 304 -20.59 27.98 -5.96
C GLY A 304 -21.10 27.34 -7.26
N VAL A 305 -22.41 27.19 -7.39
CA VAL A 305 -23.10 26.59 -8.54
C VAL A 305 -23.84 27.71 -9.27
N THR A 306 -23.13 28.44 -10.11
CA THR A 306 -23.63 29.64 -10.79
C THR A 306 -23.86 29.43 -12.28
N GLY A 307 -23.21 28.44 -12.91
CA GLY A 307 -23.36 28.17 -14.34
C GLY A 307 -24.58 27.31 -14.66
N GLU A 308 -25.21 27.55 -15.82
CA GLU A 308 -26.39 26.79 -16.27
C GLU A 308 -26.15 25.28 -16.30
N ARG A 309 -25.00 24.85 -16.84
CA ARG A 309 -24.60 23.43 -16.88
C ARG A 309 -24.45 22.84 -15.47
N GLN A 310 -23.89 23.61 -14.54
CA GLN A 310 -23.70 23.17 -13.15
C GLN A 310 -25.06 23.01 -12.45
N GLN A 311 -25.96 23.98 -12.66
CA GLN A 311 -27.32 23.95 -12.13
C GLN A 311 -28.10 22.75 -12.69
N ALA A 312 -28.00 22.48 -14.01
CA ALA A 312 -28.66 21.33 -14.63
C ALA A 312 -28.26 19.98 -13.99
N VAL A 313 -26.97 19.81 -13.68
CA VAL A 313 -26.47 18.60 -12.99
C VAL A 313 -27.04 18.49 -11.58
N VAL A 314 -27.08 19.59 -10.83
CA VAL A 314 -27.67 19.62 -9.48
C VAL A 314 -29.17 19.33 -9.53
N HIS A 315 -29.91 19.92 -10.48
CA HIS A 315 -31.35 19.65 -10.65
C HIS A 315 -31.61 18.17 -10.98
N THR A 316 -30.80 17.59 -11.86
CA THR A 316 -30.85 16.15 -12.15
C THR A 316 -30.58 15.33 -10.89
N ALA A 317 -29.61 15.74 -10.07
CA ALA A 317 -29.29 15.09 -8.80
C ALA A 317 -30.47 15.11 -7.82
N LEU A 318 -31.12 16.25 -7.66
CA LEU A 318 -32.28 16.44 -6.77
C LEU A 318 -33.52 15.68 -7.27
N ALA A 319 -33.73 15.64 -8.59
CA ALA A 319 -34.83 14.87 -9.18
C ALA A 319 -34.65 13.36 -8.98
N LEU A 320 -33.42 12.86 -9.09
CA LEU A 320 -33.11 11.45 -8.91
C LEU A 320 -33.03 11.03 -7.42
N LEU A 321 -32.62 11.95 -6.55
CA LEU A 321 -32.31 11.71 -5.13
C LEU A 321 -32.92 12.83 -4.27
N ALA A 322 -34.24 12.80 -4.13
CA ALA A 322 -34.99 13.81 -3.37
C ALA A 322 -34.88 13.65 -1.85
N ASP A 323 -34.57 12.43 -1.38
CA ASP A 323 -34.42 12.13 0.05
C ASP A 323 -33.05 12.66 0.57
N PRO A 324 -33.02 13.51 1.61
CA PRO A 324 -31.78 14.08 2.15
C PRO A 324 -30.81 13.03 2.72
N GLU A 325 -31.28 11.84 3.11
CA GLU A 325 -30.41 10.78 3.60
C GLU A 325 -29.78 9.97 2.45
N GLN A 326 -30.34 10.05 1.24
CA GLN A 326 -29.86 9.28 0.10
C GLN A 326 -28.62 9.90 -0.54
N ALA A 327 -27.53 9.14 -0.49
CA ALA A 327 -26.33 9.44 -1.24
C ALA A 327 -26.42 8.90 -2.68
N VAL A 328 -25.56 9.44 -3.56
CA VAL A 328 -25.41 8.92 -4.94
C VAL A 328 -25.05 7.44 -4.94
N CYS A 329 -24.11 7.03 -4.08
CA CYS A 329 -23.86 5.63 -3.77
C CYS A 329 -25.05 5.06 -2.98
N PRO A 330 -25.75 4.03 -3.49
CA PRO A 330 -26.85 3.41 -2.78
C PRO A 330 -26.42 2.86 -1.42
N ALA A 331 -27.33 2.90 -0.43
CA ALA A 331 -27.05 2.55 0.96
C ALA A 331 -26.67 1.06 1.14
N GLU A 332 -27.21 0.20 0.28
CA GLU A 332 -26.94 -1.23 0.21
C GLU A 332 -25.54 -1.57 -0.36
N GLN A 333 -24.84 -0.59 -0.93
CA GLN A 333 -23.51 -0.78 -1.49
C GLN A 333 -22.42 -0.15 -0.63
N SER A 334 -21.33 -0.89 -0.45
CA SER A 334 -20.10 -0.29 0.08
C SER A 334 -19.47 0.65 -0.96
N LEU A 335 -18.87 1.75 -0.50
CA LEU A 335 -18.18 2.71 -1.37
C LEU A 335 -17.15 2.04 -2.32
N PRO A 336 -16.30 1.09 -1.90
CA PRO A 336 -15.40 0.41 -2.84
C PRO A 336 -16.13 -0.41 -3.92
N HIS A 337 -17.27 -1.02 -3.58
CA HIS A 337 -18.09 -1.73 -4.57
C HIS A 337 -18.64 -0.74 -5.59
N TRP A 338 -19.30 0.32 -5.11
CA TRP A 338 -19.85 1.37 -5.97
C TRP A 338 -18.81 1.95 -6.93
N LEU A 339 -17.61 2.30 -6.42
CA LEU A 339 -16.55 2.83 -7.27
C LEU A 339 -16.10 1.82 -8.34
N ARG A 340 -16.01 0.53 -8.02
CA ARG A 340 -15.71 -0.50 -9.04
C ARG A 340 -16.79 -0.56 -10.10
N HIS A 341 -18.06 -0.44 -9.72
CA HIS A 341 -19.19 -0.39 -10.65
C HIS A 341 -19.14 0.84 -11.57
N VAL A 342 -18.90 2.04 -11.01
CA VAL A 342 -18.69 3.28 -11.78
C VAL A 342 -17.54 3.11 -12.78
N TYR A 343 -16.38 2.63 -12.33
CA TYR A 343 -15.22 2.43 -13.20
C TYR A 343 -15.45 1.36 -14.27
N ARG A 344 -16.28 0.35 -13.97
CA ARG A 344 -16.65 -0.67 -14.93
C ARG A 344 -17.51 -0.08 -16.04
N LEU A 345 -18.58 0.65 -15.73
CA LEU A 345 -19.43 1.29 -16.73
C LEU A 345 -18.70 2.37 -17.54
N LEU A 346 -17.82 3.15 -16.90
CA LEU A 346 -16.93 4.08 -17.59
C LEU A 346 -16.14 3.40 -18.72
N ARG A 347 -15.57 2.23 -18.46
CA ARG A 347 -14.74 1.50 -19.43
C ARG A 347 -15.56 0.70 -20.44
N GLU A 348 -16.56 -0.04 -19.97
CA GLU A 348 -17.32 -0.99 -20.80
C GLU A 348 -18.30 -0.25 -21.72
N VAL A 349 -19.02 0.73 -21.17
CA VAL A 349 -20.10 1.47 -21.85
C VAL A 349 -19.62 2.83 -22.35
N GLY A 350 -18.99 3.62 -21.49
CA GLY A 350 -18.54 4.98 -21.84
C GLY A 350 -17.32 5.02 -22.76
N LYS A 351 -16.52 3.93 -22.80
CA LYS A 351 -15.18 3.90 -23.42
C LYS A 351 -14.27 5.02 -22.90
N ILE A 352 -14.38 5.38 -21.62
CA ILE A 352 -13.56 6.41 -20.96
C ILE A 352 -12.52 5.73 -20.08
N GLY A 353 -11.26 6.16 -20.20
CA GLY A 353 -10.14 5.63 -19.39
C GLY A 353 -9.66 4.23 -19.78
N VAL A 354 -9.96 3.77 -21.00
CA VAL A 354 -9.33 2.59 -21.62
C VAL A 354 -8.11 3.03 -22.45
N PRO A 355 -7.16 2.14 -22.78
CA PRO A 355 -6.00 2.51 -23.60
C PRO A 355 -6.41 3.19 -24.90
N GLY A 356 -5.78 4.34 -25.22
CA GLY A 356 -6.09 5.15 -26.41
C GLY A 356 -7.25 6.13 -26.23
N GLU A 357 -8.06 6.00 -25.18
CA GLU A 357 -9.19 6.88 -24.89
C GLU A 357 -8.86 7.87 -23.75
N PRO A 358 -9.49 9.04 -23.72
CA PRO A 358 -9.22 10.02 -22.68
C PRO A 358 -9.72 9.56 -21.32
N THR A 359 -9.04 10.05 -20.27
CA THR A 359 -9.48 9.83 -18.88
C THR A 359 -10.55 10.83 -18.50
N LEU A 360 -11.37 10.51 -17.49
CA LEU A 360 -12.37 11.47 -16.99
C LEU A 360 -11.74 12.78 -16.50
N ALA A 361 -10.52 12.73 -15.96
CA ALA A 361 -9.76 13.93 -15.57
C ALA A 361 -9.36 14.80 -16.78
N ALA A 362 -9.08 14.17 -17.93
CA ALA A 362 -8.83 14.88 -19.19
C ALA A 362 -10.11 15.48 -19.80
N LEU A 363 -11.28 15.02 -19.37
CA LEU A 363 -12.60 15.47 -19.83
C LEU A 363 -13.30 16.44 -18.86
N GLN A 364 -12.67 16.78 -17.73
CA GLN A 364 -13.24 17.68 -16.73
C GLN A 364 -13.36 19.11 -17.27
N ASP A 365 -14.49 19.74 -16.97
CA ASP A 365 -14.82 21.07 -17.46
C ASP A 365 -13.82 22.13 -16.96
N PRO A 366 -13.39 23.06 -17.84
CA PRO A 366 -12.46 24.13 -17.46
C PRO A 366 -13.08 25.14 -16.48
N ASP A 367 -14.40 25.30 -16.53
CA ASP A 367 -15.21 26.18 -15.69
C ASP A 367 -15.77 25.48 -14.43
N ALA A 368 -15.32 24.26 -14.13
CA ALA A 368 -15.69 23.58 -12.89
C ALA A 368 -15.35 24.45 -11.66
N PRO A 369 -16.30 24.61 -10.72
CA PRO A 369 -16.14 25.55 -9.62
C PRO A 369 -15.02 25.12 -8.68
N ARG A 370 -14.25 26.10 -8.20
CA ARG A 370 -13.22 25.88 -7.18
C ARG A 370 -13.86 25.92 -5.79
N PRO A 371 -13.69 24.87 -4.96
CA PRO A 371 -14.29 24.88 -3.63
C PRO A 371 -13.54 25.81 -2.68
N VAL A 372 -14.28 26.40 -1.76
CA VAL A 372 -13.76 27.04 -0.55
C VAL A 372 -13.78 26.01 0.59
N ALA A 373 -12.65 25.83 1.27
CA ALA A 373 -12.57 24.97 2.44
C ALA A 373 -12.95 25.75 3.70
N LEU A 374 -13.92 25.23 4.45
CA LEU A 374 -14.43 25.81 5.68
C LEU A 374 -14.09 24.90 6.86
N PRO A 375 -13.67 25.45 8.03
CA PRO A 375 -13.59 24.65 9.25
C PRO A 375 -14.96 24.07 9.61
N ARG A 376 -15.02 22.76 9.85
CA ARG A 376 -16.29 22.05 10.11
C ARG A 376 -17.05 22.60 11.31
N GLU A 377 -16.33 23.03 12.35
CA GLU A 377 -16.91 23.67 13.53
C GLU A 377 -17.63 24.97 13.17
N THR A 378 -16.98 25.87 12.43
CA THR A 378 -17.58 27.13 11.97
C THR A 378 -18.81 26.86 11.12
N TRP A 379 -18.71 25.91 10.19
CA TRP A 379 -19.83 25.52 9.35
C TRP A 379 -21.02 24.95 10.15
N LEU A 380 -20.77 24.12 11.17
CA LEU A 380 -21.84 23.59 12.04
C LEU A 380 -22.54 24.70 12.82
N LEU A 381 -21.78 25.69 13.31
CA LEU A 381 -22.33 26.85 14.01
C LEU A 381 -23.19 27.70 13.06
N GLU A 382 -22.67 28.04 11.88
CA GLU A 382 -23.42 28.77 10.84
C GLU A 382 -24.73 28.05 10.47
N ARG A 383 -24.66 26.73 10.25
CA ARG A 383 -25.82 25.90 9.91
C ARG A 383 -26.86 25.82 11.03
N ALA A 384 -26.44 25.99 12.29
CA ALA A 384 -27.31 26.05 13.46
C ALA A 384 -27.83 27.48 13.76
N GLY A 385 -27.44 28.49 12.96
CA GLY A 385 -27.76 29.89 13.24
C GLY A 385 -26.99 30.48 14.44
N LEU A 386 -25.86 29.88 14.81
CA LEU A 386 -25.05 30.25 15.95
C LEU A 386 -23.76 30.95 15.51
N ALA A 387 -23.35 31.98 16.25
CA ALA A 387 -22.05 32.62 16.07
C ALA A 387 -20.99 31.93 16.95
N ARG A 388 -19.76 31.88 16.45
CA ARG A 388 -18.63 31.42 17.27
C ARG A 388 -18.42 32.42 18.41
N PRO A 389 -18.44 32.03 19.69
CA PRO A 389 -18.06 32.93 20.76
C PRO A 389 -16.62 33.39 20.49
N GLY A 390 -16.41 34.71 20.49
CA GLY A 390 -15.10 35.30 20.21
C GLY A 390 -14.04 34.63 21.10
N ARG A 391 -12.92 34.22 20.49
CA ARG A 391 -11.77 33.70 21.25
C ARG A 391 -11.39 34.74 22.31
N ARG A 392 -11.54 34.41 23.58
CA ARG A 392 -10.84 35.10 24.68
C ARG A 392 -9.40 34.61 24.74
#